data_AF-A0A639XZM8-F1
#
_entry.id   AF-A0A639XZM8-F1
#
_cell.length_a   1.000
_cell.length_b   1.000
_cell.length_c   1.000
_cell.angle_alpha   90.00
_cell.angle_beta   90.00
_cell.angle_gamma   90.00
#
_symmetry.space_group_name_H-M   'P 1'
#
loop_
_entity.id
_entity.type
_entity.pdbx_description
1 polymer ?
#
loop_
_entity_poly.entity_id
_entity_poly.type
_entity_poly.pdbx_seq_one_letter_code
_entity_poly.pdbx_strand_id
1 'polypeptide(L)'
;MRDMYEVMDRWGAWAAADNSGVDWQPIAAGFRGLLPHGKKSRLQCDDDEGIMIDGCVARLRKYKPEEYELLIAHFVIGISLRTIAKKRKCSDGTIRKELQTAMGFVDGCLAMLTYSMA
;
A
#
# COMPACT_ATOMS: atom_id res chain seq x y z
N MET A 1 -3.54 -13.89 -14.30
CA MET A 1 -2.96 -12.55 -14.05
C MET A 1 -3.57 -12.07 -12.74
N ARG A 2 -2.76 -11.76 -11.74
CA ARG A 2 -3.26 -11.31 -10.42
C ARG A 2 -3.86 -9.92 -10.55
N ASP A 3 -4.99 -9.65 -9.91
CA ASP A 3 -5.49 -8.27 -9.79
C ASP A 3 -4.67 -7.55 -8.71
N MET A 4 -3.64 -6.83 -9.16
CA MET A 4 -2.73 -6.16 -8.23
C MET A 4 -3.38 -5.04 -7.44
N TYR A 5 -4.47 -4.46 -7.92
CA TYR A 5 -5.16 -3.44 -7.15
C TYR A 5 -5.81 -4.08 -5.90
N GLU A 6 -6.45 -5.24 -6.07
CA GLU A 6 -7.04 -5.99 -4.96
C GLU A 6 -5.97 -6.47 -3.97
N VAL A 7 -4.86 -7.00 -4.46
CA VAL A 7 -3.73 -7.45 -3.63
C VAL A 7 -3.18 -6.29 -2.79
N MET A 8 -2.94 -5.14 -3.41
CA MET A 8 -2.44 -3.96 -2.70
C MET A 8 -3.47 -3.35 -1.76
N ASP A 9 -4.77 -3.48 -2.04
CA ASP A 9 -5.83 -3.03 -1.13
C ASP A 9 -5.87 -3.87 0.15
N ARG A 10 -5.74 -5.20 0.02
CA ARG A 10 -5.66 -6.13 1.16
C ARG A 10 -4.39 -5.93 1.98
N TRP A 11 -3.24 -5.81 1.31
CA TRP A 11 -1.98 -5.48 1.98
C TRP A 11 -2.03 -4.12 2.66
N GLY A 12 -2.62 -3.11 2.03
CA GLY A 12 -2.75 -1.78 2.63
C GLY A 12 -3.62 -1.78 3.90
N ALA A 13 -4.64 -2.63 3.93
CA ALA A 13 -5.44 -2.85 5.13
C ALA A 13 -4.65 -3.57 6.23
N TRP A 14 -3.89 -4.61 5.87
CA TRP A 14 -3.00 -5.34 6.78
C TRP A 14 -1.92 -4.43 7.38
N ALA A 15 -1.23 -3.64 6.54
CA ALA A 15 -0.19 -2.72 6.99
C ALA A 15 -0.74 -1.61 7.91
N ALA A 16 -1.95 -1.11 7.64
CA ALA A 16 -2.60 -0.10 8.47
C ALA A 16 -3.11 -0.63 9.83
N ALA A 17 -3.13 -1.94 10.03
CA ALA A 17 -3.54 -2.60 11.27
C ALA A 17 -2.39 -2.81 12.27
N ASP A 18 -1.28 -2.07 12.12
CA ASP A 18 -0.02 -2.16 12.87
C ASP A 18 0.79 -3.46 12.63
N ASN A 19 0.41 -4.27 11.63
CA ASN A 19 1.10 -5.54 11.34
C ASN A 19 2.46 -5.36 10.63
N SER A 20 2.70 -4.20 9.99
CA SER A 20 3.98 -3.92 9.31
C SER A 20 5.09 -3.44 10.26
N GLY A 21 4.83 -3.31 11.56
CA GLY A 21 5.77 -2.76 12.54
C GLY A 21 6.11 -1.28 12.35
N VAL A 22 5.37 -0.56 11.50
CA VAL A 22 5.50 0.88 11.25
C VAL A 22 4.22 1.57 11.68
N ASP A 23 4.32 2.62 12.49
CA ASP A 23 3.15 3.36 12.97
C ASP A 23 2.61 4.28 11.87
N TRP A 24 1.64 3.76 11.10
CA TRP A 24 0.96 4.51 10.03
C TRP A 24 -0.22 5.34 10.54
N GLN A 25 -0.51 5.32 11.85
CA GLN A 25 -1.72 5.93 12.39
C GLN A 25 -1.71 7.46 12.23
N PRO A 26 -2.74 8.06 11.60
CA PRO A 26 -2.99 9.49 11.71
C PRO A 26 -3.61 9.88 13.07
N ILE A 27 -3.84 8.91 13.96
CA ILE A 27 -4.50 9.07 15.25
C ILE A 27 -3.43 9.25 16.32
N ALA A 28 -3.43 10.39 17.01
CA ALA A 28 -2.57 10.62 18.16
C ALA A 28 -2.74 9.50 19.19
N ALA A 29 -1.65 9.00 19.78
CA ALA A 29 -1.63 7.81 20.63
C ALA A 29 -2.70 7.82 21.75
N GLY A 30 -3.07 9.00 22.28
CA GLY A 30 -4.11 9.17 23.30
C GLY A 30 -5.56 8.94 22.85
N PHE A 31 -5.81 8.74 21.55
CA PHE A 31 -7.13 8.50 20.98
C PHE A 31 -7.31 7.07 20.42
N ARG A 32 -6.28 6.20 20.53
CA ARG A 32 -6.42 4.78 20.18
C ARG A 32 -7.52 4.14 21.05
N GLY A 33 -8.57 3.63 20.40
CA GLY A 33 -9.69 2.93 21.07
C GLY A 33 -10.95 3.76 21.33
N LEU A 34 -10.90 5.09 21.20
CA LEU A 34 -12.05 5.98 21.43
C LEU A 34 -12.84 6.35 20.18
N LEU A 35 -12.29 6.11 18.99
CA LEU A 35 -12.98 6.38 17.73
C LEU A 35 -13.74 5.15 17.22
N PRO A 36 -14.99 5.32 16.75
CA PRO A 36 -15.73 4.24 16.12
C PRO A 36 -14.89 3.70 14.95
N HIS A 37 -14.74 2.38 14.91
CA HIS A 37 -13.80 1.64 14.07
C HIS A 37 -14.08 1.78 12.57
N GLY A 38 -13.87 2.95 11.99
CA GLY A 38 -14.12 3.22 10.56
C GLY A 38 -13.12 2.57 9.60
N LYS A 39 -12.11 1.84 10.10
CA LYS A 39 -11.07 1.21 9.28
C LYS A 39 -10.89 -0.30 9.48
N LYS A 40 -11.61 -0.94 10.44
CA LYS A 40 -11.50 -2.40 10.68
C LYS A 40 -12.27 -3.27 9.66
N SER A 41 -12.92 -2.68 8.67
CA SER A 41 -13.79 -3.42 7.72
C SER A 41 -13.11 -3.81 6.41
N ARG A 42 -11.91 -3.29 6.10
CA ARG A 42 -11.19 -3.69 4.90
C ARG A 42 -10.64 -5.11 5.10
N LEU A 43 -10.86 -5.96 4.10
CA LEU A 43 -10.32 -7.32 4.09
C LEU A 43 -8.79 -7.24 4.10
N GLN A 44 -8.15 -8.00 4.98
CA GLN A 44 -6.69 -8.06 5.10
C GLN A 44 -6.18 -9.33 4.43
N CYS A 45 -4.93 -9.29 3.96
CA CYS A 45 -4.17 -10.52 3.68
C CYS A 45 -3.72 -11.17 5.00
N ASP A 46 -3.19 -12.39 4.91
CA ASP A 46 -2.50 -13.00 6.04
C ASP A 46 -1.10 -12.40 6.26
N ASP A 47 -0.44 -12.79 7.35
CA ASP A 47 0.87 -12.26 7.73
C ASP A 47 1.98 -12.65 6.75
N ASP A 48 1.93 -13.87 6.20
CA ASP A 48 2.96 -14.35 5.26
C ASP A 48 2.90 -13.57 3.93
N GLU A 49 1.69 -13.41 3.38
CA GLU A 49 1.44 -12.56 2.20
C GLU A 49 1.77 -11.10 2.51
N GLY A 50 1.37 -10.61 3.69
CA GLY A 50 1.65 -9.25 4.15
C GLY A 50 3.14 -8.94 4.19
N ILE A 51 3.93 -9.79 4.85
CA ILE A 51 5.39 -9.65 4.96
C ILE A 51 6.07 -9.75 3.59
N MET A 52 5.60 -10.65 2.72
CA MET A 52 6.16 -10.81 1.37
C MET A 52 5.96 -9.55 0.53
N ILE A 53 4.75 -8.97 0.54
CA ILE A 53 4.44 -7.74 -0.18
C ILE A 53 5.20 -6.57 0.43
N ASP A 54 5.29 -6.48 1.76
CA ASP A 54 6.01 -5.41 2.45
C ASP A 54 7.50 -5.40 2.08
N GLY A 55 8.12 -6.58 1.97
CA GLY A 55 9.48 -6.71 1.44
C GLY A 55 9.65 -6.19 0.01
N CYS A 56 8.65 -6.39 -0.84
CA CYS A 56 8.64 -5.88 -2.22
C CYS A 56 8.44 -4.36 -2.26
N VAL A 57 7.56 -3.83 -1.42
CA VAL A 57 7.31 -2.38 -1.25
C VAL A 57 8.55 -1.67 -0.66
N ALA A 58 9.27 -2.32 0.26
CA ALA A 58 10.54 -1.82 0.80
C ALA A 58 11.62 -1.72 -0.30
N ARG A 59 11.66 -2.68 -1.25
CA ARG A 59 12.52 -2.56 -2.43
C ARG A 59 12.09 -1.42 -3.33
N LEU A 60 10.79 -1.22 -3.56
CA LEU A 60 10.29 -0.08 -4.33
C LEU A 60 10.77 1.25 -3.71
N ARG A 61 10.68 1.41 -2.38
CA ARG A 61 11.18 2.60 -1.67
C ARG A 61 12.63 2.93 -2.01
N LYS A 62 13.49 1.91 -2.15
CA LYS A 62 14.91 2.08 -2.47
C LYS A 62 15.14 2.63 -3.88
N TYR A 63 14.35 2.19 -4.86
CA TYR A 63 14.58 2.53 -6.28
C TYR A 63 13.69 3.67 -6.79
N LYS A 64 12.50 3.81 -6.21
CA LYS A 64 11.39 4.64 -6.69
C LYS A 64 10.60 5.22 -5.49
N PRO A 65 11.21 6.16 -4.74
CA PRO A 65 10.63 6.67 -3.50
C PRO A 65 9.29 7.41 -3.72
N GLU A 66 9.11 8.10 -4.84
CA GLU A 66 7.87 8.85 -5.13
C GLU A 66 6.67 7.92 -5.40
N GLU A 67 6.92 6.81 -6.10
CA GLU A 67 5.92 5.75 -6.32
C GLU A 67 5.63 4.96 -5.05
N TYR A 68 6.65 4.74 -4.21
CA TYR A 68 6.44 4.19 -2.86
C TYR A 68 5.52 5.08 -2.04
N GLU A 69 5.78 6.39 -1.97
CA GLU A 69 4.91 7.33 -1.26
C GLU A 69 3.48 7.32 -1.80
N LEU A 70 3.31 7.16 -3.11
CA LEU A 70 2.00 7.03 -3.74
C LEU A 70 1.26 5.78 -3.25
N LEU A 71 1.93 4.62 -3.17
CA LEU A 71 1.34 3.39 -2.63
C LEU A 71 0.91 3.55 -1.18
N ILE A 72 1.78 4.11 -0.33
CA ILE A 72 1.49 4.33 1.09
C ILE A 72 0.30 5.29 1.27
N ALA A 73 0.34 6.43 0.58
CA ALA A 73 -0.73 7.41 0.65
C ALA A 73 -2.09 6.83 0.25
N HIS A 74 -2.11 6.00 -0.81
CA HIS A 74 -3.34 5.45 -1.33
C HIS A 74 -3.85 4.24 -0.54
N PHE A 75 -3.03 3.20 -0.41
CA PHE A 75 -3.46 1.90 0.11
C PHE A 75 -3.41 1.79 1.63
N VAL A 76 -2.46 2.46 2.28
CA VAL A 76 -2.28 2.38 3.75
C VAL A 76 -3.05 3.52 4.44
N ILE A 77 -2.79 4.76 4.04
CA ILE A 77 -3.42 5.94 4.67
C ILE A 77 -4.88 6.09 4.24
N GLY A 78 -5.20 5.72 2.99
CA GLY A 78 -6.56 5.79 2.42
C GLY A 78 -6.88 7.10 1.70
N ILE A 79 -5.87 7.80 1.17
CA ILE A 79 -6.06 9.04 0.41
C ILE A 79 -6.50 8.69 -1.02
N SER A 80 -7.60 9.29 -1.49
CA SER A 80 -8.06 9.07 -2.86
C SER A 80 -7.05 9.57 -3.91
N LEU A 81 -6.93 8.87 -5.05
CA LEU A 81 -6.04 9.28 -6.14
C LEU A 81 -6.34 10.70 -6.65
N ARG A 82 -7.62 11.10 -6.64
CA ARG A 82 -8.05 12.47 -6.98
C ARG A 82 -7.47 13.50 -6.02
N THR A 83 -7.50 13.21 -4.71
CA THR A 83 -6.93 14.09 -3.70
C THR A 83 -5.41 14.20 -3.87
N ILE A 84 -4.73 13.09 -4.19
CA ILE A 84 -3.29 13.07 -4.47
C ILE A 84 -2.97 13.90 -5.73
N ALA A 85 -3.72 13.71 -6.82
CA ALA A 85 -3.56 14.46 -8.07
C ALA A 85 -3.72 15.97 -7.84
N LYS A 86 -4.76 16.38 -7.10
CA LYS A 86 -4.98 17.78 -6.72
C LYS A 86 -3.80 18.34 -5.92
N LYS A 87 -3.27 17.58 -4.95
CA LYS A 87 -2.12 17.99 -4.13
C LYS A 87 -0.83 18.11 -4.95
N ARG A 88 -0.59 17.17 -5.87
CA ARG A 88 0.55 17.18 -6.81
C ARG A 88 0.34 18.13 -8.01
N LYS A 89 -0.81 18.81 -8.10
CA LYS A 89 -1.19 19.72 -9.20
C LYS A 89 -1.08 19.06 -10.59
N CYS A 90 -1.46 17.79 -10.69
CA CYS A 90 -1.44 17.03 -11.93
C CYS A 90 -2.80 16.39 -12.21
N SER A 91 -2.93 15.72 -13.35
CA SER A 91 -4.19 15.06 -13.74
C SER A 91 -4.38 13.73 -13.00
N ASP A 92 -5.64 13.32 -12.79
CA ASP A 92 -5.97 11.98 -12.26
C ASP A 92 -5.33 10.86 -13.11
N GLY A 93 -5.22 11.06 -14.43
CA GLY A 93 -4.60 10.11 -15.35
C GLY A 93 -3.09 9.94 -15.13
N THR A 94 -2.40 11.00 -14.71
CA THR A 94 -0.99 10.95 -14.35
C THR A 94 -0.78 10.04 -13.14
N ILE A 95 -1.54 10.28 -12.07
CA ILE A 95 -1.45 9.47 -10.84
C ILE A 95 -1.82 8.01 -11.08
N ARG A 96 -2.81 7.72 -11.92
CA ARG A 96 -3.18 6.33 -12.26
C ARG A 96 -2.06 5.58 -12.99
N LYS A 97 -1.35 6.25 -13.92
CA LYS A 97 -0.20 5.66 -14.63
C LYS A 97 0.98 5.40 -13.69
N GLU A 98 1.26 6.34 -12.79
CA GLU A 98 2.28 6.17 -11.75
C GLU A 98 1.93 5.01 -10.82
N LEU A 99 0.67 4.94 -10.36
CA LEU A 99 0.18 3.85 -9.52
C LEU A 99 0.29 2.49 -10.22
N GLN A 100 -0.10 2.41 -11.49
CA GLN A 100 0.04 1.19 -12.29
C GLN A 100 1.50 0.77 -12.41
N THR A 101 2.42 1.71 -12.61
CA THR A 101 3.86 1.44 -12.66
C THR A 101 4.38 0.91 -11.33
N ALA A 102 3.93 1.51 -10.21
CA ALA A 102 4.29 1.08 -8.86
C ALA A 102 3.79 -0.35 -8.57
N MET A 103 2.52 -0.63 -8.87
CA MET A 103 1.92 -1.97 -8.72
C MET A 103 2.61 -3.01 -9.61
N GLY A 104 2.95 -2.65 -10.85
CA GLY A 104 3.68 -3.54 -11.76
C GLY A 104 5.08 -3.89 -11.25
N PHE A 105 5.77 -2.95 -10.59
CA PHE A 105 7.04 -3.24 -9.93
C PHE A 105 6.89 -4.27 -8.80
N VAL A 106 5.86 -4.11 -7.95
CA VAL A 106 5.57 -5.06 -6.85
C VAL A 106 5.21 -6.43 -7.43
N ASP A 107 4.34 -6.49 -8.44
CA ASP A 107 3.97 -7.74 -9.12
C ASP A 107 5.20 -8.46 -9.70
N GLY A 108 6.10 -7.72 -10.34
CA GLY A 108 7.37 -8.24 -10.85
C GLY A 108 8.25 -8.81 -9.74
N CYS A 109 8.37 -8.12 -8.60
CA CYS A 109 9.11 -8.63 -7.45
C CYS A 109 8.49 -9.91 -6.89
N LEU A 110 7.16 -9.96 -6.73
CA LEU A 110 6.44 -11.13 -6.27
C LEU A 110 6.62 -12.32 -7.22
N ALA A 111 6.56 -12.09 -8.54
CA ALA A 111 6.80 -13.12 -9.53
C ALA A 111 8.21 -13.73 -9.36
N MET A 112 9.23 -12.89 -9.23
CA MET A 112 10.61 -13.36 -9.02
C MET A 112 10.80 -14.16 -7.72
N LEU A 113 10.17 -13.73 -6.63
CA LEU A 113 10.23 -14.46 -5.35
C LEU A 113 9.54 -15.82 -5.45
N THR A 114 8.40 -15.88 -6.14
CA THR A 114 7.66 -17.14 -6.34
C THR A 114 8.50 -18.16 -7.14
N TYR A 115 9.21 -17.71 -8.19
CA TYR A 115 10.11 -18.58 -8.96
C TYR A 115 11.36 -19.01 -8.18
N SER A 116 11.85 -18.20 -7.25
CA SER A 116 13.02 -18.55 -6.45
C SER A 116 12.74 -19.59 -5.35
N MET A 117 11.46 -19.89 -5.08
CA MET A 117 11.02 -20.85 -4.07
C MET A 117 10.45 -22.13 -4.68
N ALA A 118 10.47 -22.26 -6.01
CA ALA A 118 10.03 -23.44 -6.78
C ALA A 118 11.25 -24.20 -7.32
#